data_AF-A0A9X3J5Q6-F1
#
_entry.id   AF-A0A9X3J5Q6-F1
#
_cell.length_a   1.000
_cell.length_b   1.000
_cell.length_c   1.000
_cell.angle_alpha   90.00
_cell.angle_beta   90.00
_cell.angle_gamma   90.00
#
_symmetry.space_group_name_H-M   'P 1'
#
loop_
_entity.id
_entity.type
_entity.pdbx_description
1 polymer ?
#
loop_
_entity_poly.entity_id
_entity_poly.type
_entity_poly.pdbx_seq_one_letter_code
_entity_poly.pdbx_strand_id
1 'polypeptide(L)' 'MWTKYFKVVNIVPGPVIIQGTGTVDFSDPTLSVDLCQKLFENDCRYLQITDEGREKLYGKTTTKNKRAPRSRKKN' A
#
# COMPACT_ATOMS: atom_id res chain seq x y z
N MET A 1 -4.08 11.59 8.34
CA MET A 1 -3.50 12.05 7.05
C MET A 1 -2.47 11.06 6.52
N TRP A 2 -2.87 9.81 6.32
CA TRP A 2 -2.04 8.77 5.67
C TRP A 2 -2.18 8.80 4.15
N THR A 3 -3.31 9.31 3.66
CA THR A 3 -3.67 9.47 2.24
C THR A 3 -2.71 10.34 1.42
N LYS A 4 -1.85 11.14 2.08
CA LYS A 4 -0.77 11.88 1.41
C LYS A 4 0.42 10.99 1.05
N TYR A 5 0.71 10.02 1.91
CA TYR A 5 1.89 9.15 1.81
C TYR A 5 1.57 7.80 1.15
N PHE A 6 0.31 7.37 1.22
CA PHE A 6 -0.15 6.12 0.64
C PHE A 6 -1.46 6.33 -0.10
N LYS A 7 -1.66 5.53 -1.14
CA LYS A 7 -2.83 5.51 -2.00
C LYS A 7 -3.41 4.11 -2.03
N VAL A 8 -4.74 4.02 -1.94
CA VAL A 8 -5.47 2.77 -2.17
C VAL A 8 -5.55 2.49 -3.66
N VAL A 9 -5.22 1.27 -4.06
CA VAL A 9 -5.25 0.81 -5.45
C VAL A 9 -5.95 -0.54 -5.55
N ASN A 10 -6.50 -0.84 -6.73
CA ASN A 10 -7.24 -2.07 -7.06
C ASN A 10 -8.59 -2.27 -6.34
N ILE A 11 -8.90 -1.46 -5.32
CA ILE A 11 -10.16 -1.51 -4.58
C ILE A 11 -10.70 -0.09 -4.33
N VAL A 12 -11.98 -0.02 -3.98
CA VAL A 12 -12.60 1.21 -3.48
C VAL A 12 -12.17 1.42 -2.02
N PRO A 13 -11.82 2.65 -1.61
CA PRO A 13 -11.49 2.93 -0.21
C PRO A 13 -12.68 2.60 0.70
N GLY A 14 -12.45 1.74 1.69
CA GLY A 14 -13.48 1.23 2.60
C GLY A 14 -12.93 0.16 3.54
N PRO A 15 -13.80 -0.58 4.24
CA PRO A 15 -13.39 -1.62 5.17
C PRO A 15 -12.89 -2.85 4.41
N VAL A 16 -11.63 -3.22 4.67
CA VAL A 16 -10.95 -4.36 4.05
C VAL A 16 -10.45 -5.30 5.12
N ILE A 17 -10.74 -6.58 4.95
CA ILE A 17 -10.23 -7.62 5.84
C ILE A 17 -8.84 -8.03 5.36
N ILE A 18 -7.83 -7.78 6.20
CA ILE A 18 -6.44 -8.14 5.93
C ILE A 18 -6.06 -9.28 6.87
N GLN A 19 -5.60 -10.39 6.29
CA GLN A 19 -5.16 -11.54 7.08
C GLN A 19 -3.98 -11.15 7.97
N GLY A 20 -4.08 -11.46 9.27
CA GLY A 20 -3.05 -11.14 10.27
C GLY A 20 -3.21 -9.78 10.96
N THR A 21 -3.93 -8.82 10.37
CA THR A 21 -4.19 -7.50 10.97
C THR A 21 -5.65 -7.33 11.40
N GLY A 22 -6.59 -7.99 10.71
CA GLY A 22 -8.02 -7.83 10.90
C GLY A 22 -8.63 -6.84 9.92
N THR A 23 -9.76 -6.25 10.29
CA THR A 23 -10.47 -5.28 9.44
C THR A 23 -9.82 -3.91 9.53
N VAL A 24 -9.38 -3.39 8.40
CA VAL A 24 -8.77 -2.06 8.26
C VAL A 24 -9.67 -1.23 7.37
N ASP A 25 -10.12 -0.07 7.87
CA ASP A 25 -10.89 0.87 7.07
C ASP A 25 -9.99 1.88 6.38
N PHE A 26 -9.91 1.79 5.05
CA PHE A 26 -9.13 2.70 4.22
C PHE A 26 -9.95 3.91 3.71
N SER A 27 -11.22 4.03 4.11
CA SER A 27 -11.99 5.27 3.90
C SER A 27 -11.71 6.28 5.01
N ASP A 28 -11.32 5.81 6.19
CA ASP A 28 -11.03 6.66 7.32
C ASP A 28 -9.72 7.46 7.15
N PRO A 29 -9.77 8.81 7.14
CA PRO A 29 -8.57 9.65 6.99
C PRO A 29 -7.72 9.74 8.27
N THR A 30 -8.26 9.29 9.41
CA THR A 30 -7.60 9.27 10.72
C THR A 30 -6.74 8.03 10.94
N LEU A 31 -6.85 7.04 10.05
CA LEU A 31 -6.03 5.83 10.04
C LEU A 31 -4.54 6.16 10.20
N SER A 32 -3.88 5.39 11.06
CA SER A 32 -2.48 5.62 11.43
C SER A 32 -1.55 5.32 10.26
N VAL A 33 -0.60 6.22 10.04
CA VAL A 33 0.45 6.06 9.00
C VAL A 33 1.32 4.84 9.30
N ASP A 34 1.62 4.56 10.57
CA ASP A 34 2.35 3.36 11.02
C ASP A 34 1.66 2.06 10.57
N LEU A 35 0.34 1.99 10.71
CA LEU A 35 -0.44 0.83 10.27
C LEU A 35 -0.35 0.67 8.75
N CYS A 36 -0.50 1.77 8.00
CA CYS A 36 -0.35 1.76 6.54
C CYS A 36 1.05 1.31 6.12
N GLN A 37 2.08 1.75 6.85
CA GLN A 37 3.46 1.35 6.62
C GLN A 37 3.66 -0.15 6.83
N LYS A 38 3.19 -0.70 7.95
CA LYS A 38 3.23 -2.13 8.22
C LYS A 38 2.52 -2.93 7.14
N LEU A 39 1.35 -2.48 6.70
CA LEU A 39 0.61 -3.14 5.61
C LEU A 39 1.38 -3.12 4.30
N PHE A 40 2.00 -2.00 3.95
CA PHE A 40 2.87 -1.90 2.78
C PHE A 40 4.08 -2.85 2.86
N GLU A 41 4.73 -2.92 4.03
CA GLU A 41 5.86 -3.83 4.28
C GLU A 41 5.47 -5.32 4.22
N ASN A 42 4.22 -5.65 4.52
CA ASN A 42 3.64 -6.98 4.37
C ASN A 42 3.19 -7.31 2.92
N ASP A 43 3.64 -6.54 1.92
CA ASP A 43 3.28 -6.69 0.50
C ASP A 43 1.76 -6.55 0.23
N CYS A 44 1.07 -5.69 1.00
CA CYS A 44 -0.36 -5.44 0.81
C CYS A 44 -0.66 -4.93 -0.60
N ARG A 45 -1.45 -5.71 -1.36
CA ARG A 45 -1.78 -5.43 -2.77
C ARG A 45 -2.71 -4.24 -2.97
N TYR A 46 -3.34 -3.79 -1.91
CA TYR A 46 -4.33 -2.72 -1.93
C TYR A 46 -3.72 -1.35 -1.60
N LEU A 47 -2.47 -1.34 -1.12
CA LEU A 47 -1.79 -0.13 -0.72
C LEU A 47 -0.57 0.13 -1.62
N GLN A 48 -0.46 1.36 -2.10
CA GLN A 48 0.70 1.81 -2.87
C GLN A 48 1.27 3.06 -2.22
N ILE A 49 2.58 3.10 -2.01
CA ILE A 49 3.25 4.30 -1.50
C ILE A 49 3.29 5.39 -2.58
N THR A 50 3.07 6.64 -2.19
CA THR A 50 3.23 7.81 -3.06
C THR A 50 4.69 8.27 -3.08
N ASP A 51 5.08 9.09 -4.05
CA ASP A 51 6.42 9.67 -4.09
C ASP A 51 6.73 10.48 -2.81
N GLU A 52 5.79 11.30 -2.35
CA GLU A 52 5.92 12.03 -1.07
C GLU A 52 6.09 11.07 0.13
N GLY A 53 5.31 10.00 0.19
CA GLY A 53 5.42 8.99 1.24
C GLY A 53 6.76 8.28 1.23
N ARG A 54 7.28 7.99 0.05
CA ARG A 54 8.58 7.35 -0.11
C ARG A 54 9.72 8.25 0.34
N GLU A 55 9.68 9.54 0.02
CA GLU A 55 10.70 10.49 0.44
C GLU A 55 10.66 10.75 1.95
N LYS A 56 9.46 10.95 2.52
CA LYS A 56 9.27 11.23 3.95
C LYS A 56 9.51 10.03 4.86
N LEU A 57 8.98 8.86 4.50
CA LEU A 57 8.98 7.69 5.39
C LEU A 57 10.23 6.81 5.20
N TYR A 58 10.79 6.77 4.00
CA TYR A 58 11.90 5.87 3.66
C TYR A 58 13.17 6.61 3.21
N GLY A 59 13.17 7.95 3.21
CA GLY A 59 14.39 8.77 3.15
C GLY A 59 15.39 8.33 2.07
N LYS A 60 14.95 8.30 0.79
CA LYS A 60 15.76 7.87 -0.37
C LYS A 60 16.46 6.52 -0.19
N THR A 61 15.78 5.44 -0.55
CA THR A 61 16.44 4.33 -1.26
C THR A 61 15.64 3.92 -2.50
N THR A 62 16.35 3.96 -3.61
CA THR A 62 15.98 3.44 -4.92
C THR A 62 15.74 1.94 -4.82
N THR A 63 14.79 1.40 -5.62
CA THR A 63 14.45 -0.02 -5.78
C THR A 63 13.89 -0.70 -4.51
N LYS A 64 12.66 -1.21 -4.48
CA LYS A 64 12.17 -2.52 -4.99
C LYS A 64 10.63 -2.37 -5.10
N ASN A 65 9.86 -3.00 -5.99
CA ASN A 65 10.03 -4.28 -6.65
C ASN A 65 9.25 -4.23 -7.98
N LYS A 66 9.91 -4.57 -9.08
CA LYS A 66 9.26 -4.81 -10.36
C LYS A 66 8.37 -6.04 -10.19
N ARG A 67 7.06 -5.87 -10.03
CA ARG A 67 6.14 -6.95 -10.42
C ARG A 67 6.26 -7.07 -11.93
N ALA A 68 7.18 -7.92 -12.37
CA ALA A 68 7.29 -8.31 -13.76
C ALA A 68 5.91 -8.81 -14.21
N PRO A 69 5.38 -8.36 -15.36
CA PRO A 69 4.19 -8.97 -15.91
C PRO A 69 4.50 -10.45 -16.15
N ARG A 70 3.74 -11.36 -15.53
CA ARG A 70 3.75 -12.75 -15.94
C ARG A 70 3.20 -12.80 -17.35
N SER A 71 4.09 -12.80 -18.34
CA SER A 71 3.79 -13.13 -19.72
C SER A 71 3.23 -14.55 -19.77
N ARG A 72 1.90 -14.70 -19.65
CA ARG A 72 1.26 -15.99 -19.95
C ARG A 72 1.04 -16.04 -21.46
N LYS A 73 1.99 -16.68 -22.13
CA LYS A 73 2.00 -17.03 -23.55
C LYS A 73 0.68 -17.70 -23.90
N LYS A 74 -0.07 -17.10 -24.83
CA LYS A 74 -1.26 -17.71 -25.47
C LYS A 74 -0.82 -18.99 -26.17
N ASN A 75 -1.60 -20.05 -25.98
CA ASN A 75 -1.55 -21.28 -26.77
C ASN A 75 -2.66 -21.25 -27.83
#